data_AF-A0A257UIY0-F1
#
_entry.id   AF-A0A257UIY0-F1
#
_cell.length_a   1.000
_cell.length_b   1.000
_cell.length_c   1.000
_cell.angle_alpha   90.00
_cell.angle_beta   90.00
_cell.angle_gamma   90.00
#
_symmetry.space_group_name_H-M   'P 1'
#
loop_
_entity.id
_entity.type
_entity.pdbx_description
1 polymer ?
#
loop_
_entity_poly.entity_id
_entity_poly.type
_entity_poly.pdbx_seq_one_letter_code
_entity_poly.pdbx_strand_id
1 'polypeptide(L)'
;MVSVGAILAAIPLLWPSVYFAADVWLAWPLLLDPVNHRMGRPSVLGDLEQGRRSRPAALLASGLACGLLWESWNMLASARWRYTVPFLGSVKLYEMPVFGFLGFAPFALAAFALYQFLRGLLPGKAPAA
;
A
#
# COMPACT_ATOMS: atom_id res chain seq x y z
N MET A 1 -11.75 -1.83 -10.97
CA MET A 1 -10.61 -1.53 -10.08
C MET A 1 -10.28 -0.04 -10.06
N VAL A 2 -9.92 0.58 -11.19
CA VAL A 2 -9.56 2.02 -11.25
C VAL A 2 -10.60 2.94 -10.60
N SER A 3 -11.88 2.83 -10.97
CA SER A 3 -12.94 3.67 -10.39
C SER A 3 -13.10 3.46 -8.87
N VAL A 4 -12.92 2.23 -8.40
CA VAL A 4 -12.95 1.92 -6.95
C VAL A 4 -11.78 2.61 -6.25
N GLY A 5 -10.55 2.47 -6.79
CA GLY A 5 -9.38 3.16 -6.24
C GLY A 5 -9.53 4.68 -6.22
N ALA A 6 -10.11 5.27 -7.27
CA ALA A 6 -10.40 6.70 -7.34
C ALA A 6 -11.42 7.15 -6.28
N ILE A 7 -12.50 6.37 -6.09
CA ILE A 7 -13.50 6.64 -5.05
C ILE A 7 -12.87 6.56 -3.66
N LEU A 8 -12.10 5.51 -3.38
CA LEU A 8 -11.40 5.33 -2.10
C LEU A 8 -10.36 6.45 -1.83
N ALA A 9 -9.73 7.01 -2.87
CA ALA A 9 -8.85 8.16 -2.74
C ALA A 9 -9.62 9.46 -2.47
N ALA A 10 -10.80 9.63 -3.08
CA ALA A 10 -11.57 10.87 -3.04
C ALA A 10 -12.41 11.01 -1.76
N ILE A 11 -13.03 9.93 -1.29
CA ILE A 11 -13.94 9.96 -0.13
C ILE A 11 -13.29 10.59 1.13
N PRO A 12 -12.04 10.23 1.53
CA PRO A 12 -11.41 10.81 2.70
C PRO A 12 -11.15 12.32 2.58
N LEU A 13 -11.01 12.83 1.35
CA LEU A 13 -10.79 14.25 1.08
C LEU A 13 -12.11 15.04 1.12
N LEU A 14 -13.21 14.41 0.68
CA LEU A 14 -14.54 15.02 0.69
C LEU A 14 -15.20 14.94 2.07
N TRP A 15 -14.92 13.86 2.82
CA TRP A 15 -15.47 13.61 4.15
C TRP A 15 -14.36 13.12 5.09
N PRO A 16 -13.64 14.02 5.78
CA PRO A 16 -12.58 13.63 6.71
C PRO A 16 -13.13 12.78 7.86
N SER A 17 -12.68 11.54 7.96
CA SER A 17 -13.09 10.62 9.02
C SER A 17 -11.99 9.60 9.33
N VAL A 18 -11.83 9.28 10.61
CA VAL A 18 -10.90 8.25 11.11
C VAL A 18 -11.24 6.84 10.58
N TYR A 19 -12.46 6.64 10.11
CA TYR A 19 -12.95 5.36 9.62
C TYR A 19 -12.45 5.01 8.21
N PHE A 20 -11.93 5.99 7.46
CA PHE A 20 -11.44 5.78 6.09
C PHE A 20 -9.95 5.36 6.01
N ALA A 21 -9.38 4.86 7.10
CA ALA A 21 -7.98 4.43 7.11
C ALA A 21 -7.70 3.33 6.08
N ALA A 22 -8.61 2.36 5.94
CA ALA A 22 -8.47 1.27 4.98
C ALA A 22 -8.60 1.75 3.52
N ASP A 23 -9.47 2.73 3.27
CA ASP A 23 -9.67 3.34 1.96
C ASP A 23 -8.35 3.93 1.45
N VAL A 24 -7.64 4.69 2.30
CA VAL A 24 -6.34 5.28 1.94
C VAL A 24 -5.29 4.21 1.61
N TRP A 25 -5.29 3.08 2.33
CA TRP A 25 -4.36 1.98 2.08
C TRP A 25 -4.63 1.28 0.74
N LEU A 26 -5.91 1.08 0.41
CA LEU A 26 -6.32 0.32 -0.78
C LEU A 26 -6.49 1.19 -2.03
N ALA A 27 -6.67 2.50 -1.89
CA ALA A 27 -6.93 3.43 -2.98
C ALA A 27 -5.86 3.35 -4.08
N TRP A 28 -4.59 3.56 -3.70
CA TRP A 28 -3.47 3.62 -4.63
C TRP A 28 -3.18 2.34 -5.40
N PRO A 29 -3.10 1.14 -4.78
CA PRO A 29 -2.88 -0.09 -5.54
C PRO A 29 -4.07 -0.37 -6.46
N LEU A 30 -5.32 -0.13 -6.03
CA LEU A 30 -6.51 -0.33 -6.89
C LEU A 30 -6.64 0.71 -8.01
N LEU A 31 -6.06 1.90 -7.83
CA LEU A 31 -6.05 2.97 -8.80
C LEU A 31 -4.95 2.77 -9.84
N LEU A 32 -3.70 2.63 -9.40
CA LEU A 32 -2.51 2.70 -10.27
C LEU A 32 -2.10 1.35 -10.86
N ASP A 33 -2.27 0.25 -10.13
CA ASP A 33 -1.86 -1.07 -10.65
C ASP A 33 -2.62 -1.47 -11.94
N PRO A 34 -3.95 -1.29 -12.03
CA PRO A 34 -4.67 -1.56 -13.28
C PRO A 34 -4.32 -0.57 -14.40
N VAL A 35 -3.94 0.67 -14.06
CA VAL A 35 -3.46 1.65 -15.05
C VAL A 35 -2.14 1.18 -15.64
N ASN A 36 -1.18 0.79 -14.80
CA ASN A 36 0.09 0.21 -15.26
C ASN A 36 -0.14 -1.02 -16.12
N HIS A 37 -1.02 -1.92 -15.69
CA HIS A 37 -1.38 -3.11 -16.44
C HIS A 37 -1.90 -2.78 -17.85
N ARG A 38 -2.87 -1.86 -17.96
CA ARG A 38 -3.42 -1.40 -19.25
C ARG A 38 -2.39 -0.73 -20.15
N MET A 39 -1.37 -0.10 -19.56
CA MET A 39 -0.27 0.52 -20.30
C MET A 39 0.85 -0.46 -20.68
N GLY A 40 0.66 -1.78 -20.44
CA GLY A 40 1.67 -2.79 -20.71
C GLY A 40 2.91 -2.71 -19.80
N ARG A 41 2.78 -2.06 -18.64
CA ARG A 41 3.87 -1.86 -17.67
C ARG A 41 3.85 -2.98 -16.62
N PRO A 42 4.98 -3.25 -15.94
CA PRO A 42 4.98 -4.17 -14.81
C PRO A 42 3.92 -3.78 -13.78
N SER A 43 3.10 -4.75 -13.40
CA SER A 43 1.93 -4.61 -12.54
C SER A 43 1.68 -5.92 -11.81
N VAL A 44 1.12 -5.84 -10.61
CA VAL A 44 0.71 -6.99 -9.79
C VAL A 44 -0.40 -7.75 -10.50
N LEU A 45 -1.38 -7.04 -11.07
CA LEU A 45 -2.46 -7.64 -11.87
C LEU A 45 -1.90 -8.44 -13.05
N GLY A 46 -0.95 -7.87 -13.81
CA GLY A 46 -0.33 -8.56 -14.93
C GLY A 46 0.47 -9.80 -14.52
N ASP A 47 1.09 -9.80 -13.33
CA ASP A 47 1.75 -10.99 -12.80
C ASP A 47 0.75 -12.08 -12.44
N LEU A 48 -0.35 -11.72 -11.76
CA LEU A 48 -1.38 -12.67 -11.35
C LEU A 48 -2.08 -13.32 -12.55
N GLU A 49 -2.39 -12.54 -13.59
CA GLU A 49 -2.96 -13.06 -14.84
C GLU A 49 -2.04 -14.06 -15.56
N GLN A 50 -0.72 -13.86 -15.44
CA GLN A 50 0.30 -14.73 -16.04
C GLN A 50 0.72 -15.86 -15.08
N GLY A 51 0.01 -16.04 -13.96
CA GLY A 51 0.31 -17.06 -12.95
C GLY A 51 1.58 -16.81 -12.12
N ARG A 52 2.23 -15.66 -12.26
CA ARG A 52 3.41 -15.28 -11.49
C ARG A 52 3.00 -14.78 -10.11
N ARG A 53 3.36 -15.52 -9.07
CA ARG A 53 3.05 -15.17 -7.67
C ARG A 53 4.24 -14.65 -6.87
N SER A 54 5.45 -14.75 -7.41
CA SER A 54 6.69 -14.38 -6.73
C SER A 54 6.71 -12.89 -6.34
N ARG A 55 6.48 -11.98 -7.29
CA ARG A 55 6.47 -10.53 -7.04
C ARG A 55 5.33 -10.10 -6.09
N PRO A 56 4.06 -10.50 -6.29
CA PRO A 56 3.00 -10.18 -5.33
C PRO A 56 3.30 -10.68 -3.92
N ALA A 57 3.75 -11.94 -3.77
CA ALA A 57 4.09 -12.50 -2.46
C ALA A 57 5.28 -11.77 -1.81
N ALA A 58 6.32 -11.45 -2.58
CA ALA A 58 7.48 -10.71 -2.09
C ALA A 58 7.10 -9.30 -1.64
N LEU A 59 6.25 -8.59 -2.38
CA LEU A 59 5.76 -7.26 -2.00
C LEU A 59 4.97 -7.31 -0.70
N LEU A 60 4.02 -8.24 -0.57
CA LEU A 60 3.23 -8.42 0.65
C LEU A 60 4.13 -8.75 1.86
N ALA A 61 5.06 -9.69 1.70
CA ALA A 61 6.01 -10.06 2.75
C ALA A 61 6.92 -8.89 3.13
N SER A 62 7.43 -8.13 2.15
CA SER A 62 8.25 -6.94 2.39
C SER A 62 7.47 -5.85 3.12
N GLY A 63 6.19 -5.66 2.79
CA GLY A 63 5.33 -4.71 3.49
C GLY A 63 5.21 -5.08 4.96
N LEU A 64 4.87 -6.33 5.27
CA LEU A 64 4.79 -6.80 6.65
C LEU A 64 6.13 -6.65 7.39
N ALA A 65 7.25 -7.00 6.76
CA ALA A 65 8.58 -6.82 7.34
C ALA A 65 8.89 -5.34 7.61
N CYS A 66 8.57 -4.44 6.67
CA CYS A 66 8.69 -2.99 6.87
C CYS A 66 7.85 -2.50 8.04
N GLY A 67 6.65 -3.03 8.23
CA GLY A 67 5.81 -2.69 9.38
C GLY A 67 6.44 -3.09 10.72
N LEU A 68 7.01 -4.28 10.79
CA LEU A 68 7.73 -4.76 11.99
C LEU A 68 8.97 -3.90 12.29
N LEU A 69 9.76 -3.57 11.26
CA LEU A 69 10.92 -2.71 11.40
C LEU A 69 10.53 -1.30 11.84
N TRP A 70 9.51 -0.73 11.21
CA TRP A 70 8.97 0.59 11.55
C TRP A 70 8.56 0.67 13.02
N GLU A 71 7.76 -0.29 13.51
CA GLU A 71 7.34 -0.26 14.91
C GLU A 71 8.50 -0.50 15.86
N SER A 72 9.49 -1.32 15.48
CA SER A 72 10.71 -1.51 16.28
C SER A 72 11.48 -0.20 16.45
N TRP A 73 11.65 0.57 15.37
CA TRP A 73 12.26 1.90 15.44
C TRP A 73 11.41 2.90 16.21
N ASN A 74 10.08 2.86 16.02
CA ASN A 74 9.16 3.72 16.74
C ASN A 74 9.23 3.50 18.26
N MET A 75 9.35 2.24 18.70
CA MET A 75 9.49 1.90 20.11
C MET A 75 10.82 2.41 20.70
N LEU A 76 11.90 2.38 19.91
CA LEU A 76 13.24 2.84 20.33
C LEU A 76 13.39 4.36 20.28
N ALA A 77 12.51 5.07 19.57
CA ALA A 77 12.59 6.52 19.41
C ALA A 77 12.18 7.27 20.68
N SER A 78 12.96 8.29 21.07
CA SER A 78 12.59 9.21 22.16
C SER A 78 11.31 10.00 21.82
N ALA A 79 11.14 10.37 20.54
CA ALA A 79 9.93 10.98 19.99
C ALA A 79 9.14 9.93 19.19
N ARG A 80 8.39 9.10 19.92
CA ARG A 80 7.61 8.01 19.35
C ARG A 80 6.22 8.46 18.87
N TRP A 81 5.76 7.84 17.80
CA TRP A 81 4.39 7.92 17.32
C TRP A 81 3.47 7.09 18.21
N ARG A 82 2.40 7.74 18.70
CA ARG A 82 1.29 7.06 19.37
C ARG A 82 0.10 7.02 18.43
N TYR A 83 -0.38 5.81 18.15
CA TYR A 83 -1.50 5.61 17.23
C TYR A 83 -2.83 5.62 17.99
N THR A 84 -3.72 6.50 17.57
CA THR A 84 -5.13 6.52 17.99
C THR A 84 -5.95 5.97 16.83
N VAL A 85 -6.55 4.80 17.04
CA VAL A 85 -7.41 4.16 16.04
C VAL A 85 -8.83 4.05 16.58
N PRO A 86 -9.85 4.17 15.71
CA PRO A 86 -11.24 4.11 16.13
C PRO A 86 -11.72 2.68 16.39
N PHE A 87 -10.95 1.66 16.00
CA PHE A 87 -11.30 0.25 16.16
C PHE A 87 -10.16 -0.55 16.79
N LEU A 88 -10.50 -1.51 17.66
CA LEU A 88 -9.58 -2.54 18.19
C LEU A 88 -8.27 -1.98 18.76
N GLY A 89 -8.31 -0.76 19.30
CA GLY A 89 -7.15 -0.10 19.90
C GLY A 89 -6.61 -0.77 21.15
N SER A 90 -7.30 -1.76 21.73
CA SER A 90 -6.82 -2.54 22.87
C SER A 90 -5.89 -3.70 22.47
N VAL A 91 -5.93 -4.15 21.21
CA VAL A 91 -5.07 -5.23 20.70
C VAL A 91 -3.88 -4.60 19.98
N LYS A 92 -2.81 -4.36 20.73
CA LYS A 92 -1.61 -3.69 20.24
C LYS A 92 -0.38 -4.58 20.36
N LEU A 93 0.52 -4.43 19.40
CA LEU A 93 1.91 -4.85 19.54
C LEU A 93 2.70 -3.55 19.74
N TYR A 94 3.19 -3.33 20.96
CA TYR A 94 3.73 -2.04 21.40
C TYR A 94 2.71 -0.90 21.30
N GLU A 95 3.01 0.18 20.56
CA GLU A 95 2.13 1.34 20.42
C GLU A 95 1.14 1.14 19.27
N MET A 96 1.48 0.29 18.29
CA MET A 96 0.70 0.05 17.09
C MET A 96 -0.40 -1.02 17.28
N PRO A 97 -1.66 -0.72 16.89
CA PRO A 97 -2.73 -1.71 16.79
C PRO A 97 -2.38 -2.79 15.75
N VAL A 98 -2.69 -4.05 16.06
CA VAL A 98 -2.34 -5.19 15.18
C VAL A 98 -2.89 -5.01 13.75
N PHE A 99 -4.10 -4.47 13.61
CA PHE A 99 -4.69 -4.17 12.29
C PHE A 99 -3.93 -3.10 11.51
N GLY A 100 -3.22 -2.21 12.19
CA GLY A 100 -2.35 -1.25 11.53
C GLY A 100 -1.23 -1.93 10.74
N PHE A 101 -0.72 -3.07 11.21
CA PHE A 101 0.31 -3.81 10.49
C PHE A 101 -0.18 -4.33 9.13
N LEU A 102 -1.48 -4.65 9.03
CA LEU A 102 -2.09 -5.06 7.77
C LEU A 102 -2.06 -3.95 6.71
N GLY A 103 -1.98 -2.68 7.12
CA GLY A 103 -1.85 -1.55 6.20
C GLY A 103 -0.51 -1.49 5.46
N PHE A 104 0.56 -2.08 6.01
CA PHE A 104 1.85 -2.08 5.34
C PHE A 104 1.90 -3.01 4.11
N ALA A 105 1.11 -4.08 4.10
CA ALA A 105 1.02 -4.98 2.96
C ALA A 105 0.47 -4.28 1.69
N PRO A 106 -0.72 -3.64 1.70
CA PRO A 106 -1.19 -2.85 0.57
C PRO A 106 -0.34 -1.59 0.33
N PHE A 107 0.33 -1.04 1.35
CA PHE A 107 1.28 0.05 1.16
C PHE A 107 2.46 -0.35 0.26
N ALA A 108 3.03 -1.56 0.41
CA ALA A 108 4.09 -2.04 -0.47
C ALA A 108 3.60 -2.20 -1.93
N LEU A 109 2.36 -2.67 -2.12
CA LEU A 109 1.73 -2.72 -3.44
C LEU A 109 1.53 -1.31 -4.02
N ALA A 110 1.08 -0.36 -3.19
CA ALA A 110 0.92 1.05 -3.56
C ALA A 110 2.23 1.67 -4.03
N ALA A 111 3.31 1.47 -3.26
CA ALA A 111 4.64 1.98 -3.57
C ALA A 111 5.15 1.42 -4.89
N PHE A 112 4.99 0.11 -5.13
CA PHE A 112 5.33 -0.52 -6.40
C PHE A 112 4.51 0.06 -7.57
N ALA A 113 3.18 0.13 -7.43
CA ALA A 113 2.31 0.65 -8.47
C ALA A 113 2.62 2.12 -8.79
N LEU A 114 2.86 2.95 -7.77
CA LEU A 114 3.25 4.35 -7.93
C LEU A 114 4.59 4.46 -8.64
N TYR A 115 5.60 3.70 -8.21
CA TYR A 115 6.91 3.69 -8.85
C TYR A 115 6.82 3.33 -10.33
N GLN A 116 6.11 2.25 -10.67
CA GLN A 116 5.95 1.82 -12.07
C GLN A 116 5.17 2.85 -12.91
N PHE A 117 4.18 3.51 -12.31
CA PHE A 117 3.42 4.57 -12.96
C PHE A 117 4.31 5.76 -13.29
N LEU A 118 5.02 6.30 -12.28
CA LEU A 118 5.93 7.44 -12.42
C LEU A 118 7.09 7.12 -13.36
N ARG A 119 7.67 5.92 -13.24
CA ARG A 119 8.77 5.46 -14.11
C ARG A 119 8.36 5.49 -15.57
N GLY A 120 7.12 5.11 -15.89
CA GLY A 120 6.62 5.15 -17.25
C GLY A 120 6.32 6.54 -17.80
N LEU A 121 6.31 7.59 -16.96
CA LEU A 121 6.21 8.99 -17.42
C LEU A 121 7.57 9.54 -17.87
N LEU A 122 8.67 8.93 -17.43
CA LEU A 122 10.02 9.36 -17.79
C LEU A 122 10.40 8.84 -19.19
N PRO A 123 11.08 9.66 -20.02
CA PRO A 123 11.60 9.20 -21.29
C PRO A 123 12.70 8.15 -21.09
N GLY A 124 12.63 7.06 -21.86
CA GLY A 124 13.58 5.94 -21.80
C GLY A 124 12.88 4.61 -22.05
N LYS A 125 13.63 3.61 -22.54
CA LYS A 125 13.11 2.26 -22.79
C LYS A 125 12.57 1.70 -21.47
N ALA A 126 11.31 1.28 -21.45
CA ALA A 126 10.73 0.61 -20.29
C ALA A 126 11.59 -0.63 -19.96
N PRO A 127 11.91 -0.89 -18.68
CA PRO A 127 12.60 -2.11 -18.31
C PRO A 127 11.77 -3.31 -18.80
N ALA A 128 12.43 -4.29 -19.43
CA ALA A 128 11.78 -5.53 -19.85
C ALA A 128 11.15 -6.21 -18.63
N ALA A 129 9.91 -6.68 -18.79
CA ALA A 129 9.10 -7.27 -17.72
C ALA A 129 9.61 -8.66 -17.29
#